data_AF-A0A1G1WRG5-F1
#
_entry.id   AF-A0A1G1WRG5-F1
#
_cell.length_a   1.000
_cell.length_b   1.000
_cell.length_c   1.000
_cell.angle_alpha   90.00
_cell.angle_beta   90.00
_cell.angle_gamma   90.00
#
_symmetry.space_group_name_H-M   'P 1'
#
loop_
_entity.id
_entity.type
_entity.pdbx_description
1 polymer ?
#
loop_
_entity_poly.entity_id
_entity_poly.type
_entity_poly.pdbx_seq_one_letter_code
_entity_poly.pdbx_strand_id
1 'polypeptide(L)' 'MKTKIQKPIKILGELIDPDNQPILYWKAITNELELERQLKSLVNVWGGSVRAAILSLESDLQHG' A
#
# COMPACT_ATOMS: atom_id res chain seq x y z
N MET A 1 23.42 -9.53 9.41
CA MET A 1 22.08 -10.15 9.33
C MET A 1 21.68 -10.16 7.86
N LYS A 2 21.30 -11.30 7.28
CA LYS A 2 20.83 -11.34 5.88
C LYS A 2 19.43 -10.72 5.87
N THR A 3 19.33 -9.43 5.58
CA THR A 3 18.07 -8.76 5.32
C THR A 3 17.40 -9.54 4.20
N LYS A 4 16.32 -10.26 4.51
CA LYS A 4 15.52 -10.92 3.47
C LYS A 4 15.13 -9.81 2.50
N ILE A 5 15.50 -9.96 1.23
CA ILE A 5 15.12 -9.02 0.19
C ILE A 5 13.59 -9.11 0.10
N GLN A 6 12.90 -8.20 0.79
CA GLN A 6 11.45 -8.11 0.74
C GLN A 6 11.14 -7.58 -0.66
N LYS A 7 10.51 -8.42 -1.48
CA LYS A 7 10.18 -8.04 -2.86
C LYS A 7 8.94 -7.15 -2.84
N PRO A 8 8.89 -6.08 -3.65
CA PRO A 8 7.70 -5.25 -3.75
C PRO A 8 6.50 -6.09 -4.21
N ILE A 9 5.32 -5.76 -3.68
CA ILE A 9 4.05 -6.44 -3.99
C ILE A 9 3.25 -5.56 -4.94
N LYS A 10 2.65 -6.15 -5.98
CA LYS A 10 1.86 -5.41 -6.95
C LYS A 10 0.39 -5.41 -6.55
N ILE A 11 -0.16 -4.23 -6.25
CA ILE A 11 -1.56 -4.03 -5.85
C ILE A 11 -2.21 -3.01 -6.78
N LEU A 12 -3.35 -3.37 -7.38
CA LEU A 12 -4.11 -2.52 -8.31
C LEU A 12 -3.27 -1.92 -9.46
N GLY A 13 -2.21 -2.61 -9.88
CA GLY A 13 -1.32 -2.14 -10.94
C GLY A 13 -0.05 -1.43 -10.46
N GLU A 14 0.01 -0.98 -9.20
CA GLU A 14 1.15 -0.27 -8.61
C GLU A 14 1.99 -1.19 -7.72
N LEU A 15 3.28 -0.87 -7.56
CA LEU A 15 4.18 -1.59 -6.66
C LEU A 15 4.19 -0.93 -5.28
N ILE A 16 4.07 -1.75 -4.24
CA ILE A 16 4.24 -1.38 -2.84
C ILE A 16 5.62 -1.84 -2.41
N ASP A 17 6.51 -0.88 -2.16
CA ASP A 17 7.88 -1.13 -1.76
C ASP A 17 7.96 -1.27 -0.23
N PRO A 18 8.54 -2.35 0.30
CA PRO A 18 8.64 -2.57 1.75
C PRO A 18 9.53 -1.54 2.47
N ASP A 19 10.44 -0.88 1.76
CA ASP A 19 11.32 0.17 2.30
C ASP A 19 10.60 1.52 2.40
N ASN A 20 9.76 1.83 1.40
CA ASN A 20 9.07 3.12 1.30
C ASN A 20 7.65 3.09 1.88
N GLN A 21 7.00 1.92 1.88
CA GLN A 21 5.64 1.68 2.31
C GLN A 21 5.55 0.45 3.23
N PRO A 22 6.25 0.45 4.37
CA PRO A 22 6.35 -0.73 5.22
C PRO A 22 5.00 -1.16 5.81
N ILE A 23 4.10 -0.23 6.17
CA ILE A 23 2.83 -0.59 6.81
C ILE A 23 1.88 -1.16 5.75
N LEU A 24 1.80 -0.54 4.57
CA LEU A 24 1.01 -1.09 3.48
C LEU A 24 1.58 -2.42 2.99
N TYR A 25 2.90 -2.60 3.01
CA TYR A 25 3.52 -3.88 2.68
C TYR A 25 3.08 -4.99 3.64
N TRP A 26 3.12 -4.72 4.94
CA TRP A 26 2.60 -5.65 5.95
C TRP A 26 1.11 -5.92 5.78
N LYS A 27 0.33 -4.89 5.44
CA LYS A 27 -1.11 -5.02 5.19
C LYS A 27 -1.39 -5.84 3.93
N ALA A 28 -0.58 -5.70 2.88
CA ALA A 28 -0.66 -6.51 1.67
C ALA A 28 -0.39 -7.99 1.99
N ILE A 29 0.59 -8.28 2.85
CA ILE A 29 0.92 -9.66 3.26
C ILE A 29 -0.18 -10.27 4.13
N THR A 30 -0.75 -9.49 5.05
CA THR A 30 -1.71 -10.00 6.03
C THR A 30 -3.14 -10.03 5.51
N ASN A 31 -3.54 -9.03 4.71
CA ASN A 31 -4.89 -8.90 4.19
C ASN A 31 -4.95 -8.05 2.90
N GLU A 32 -4.43 -8.61 1.80
CA GLU A 32 -4.41 -8.00 0.46
C GLU A 32 -5.78 -7.47 0.02
N LEU A 33 -6.84 -8.26 0.24
CA LEU A 33 -8.21 -7.95 -0.18
C LEU A 33 -8.76 -6.68 0.49
N GLU A 34 -8.43 -6.48 1.77
CA GLU A 34 -8.82 -5.28 2.49
C GLU A 34 -8.05 -4.06 1.99
N LEU A 35 -6.74 -4.21 1.76
CA LEU A 35 -5.89 -3.17 1.21
C LEU A 35 -6.38 -2.74 -0.18
N GLU A 36 -6.67 -3.68 -1.07
CA GLU A 36 -7.25 -3.39 -2.38
C GLU A 36 -8.56 -2.61 -2.29
N ARG A 37 -9.45 -2.95 -1.34
CA ARG A 37 -10.71 -2.23 -1.13
C ARG A 37 -10.47 -0.80 -0.65
N GLN A 38 -9.56 -0.59 0.30
CA GLN A 38 -9.21 0.74 0.79
C GLN A 38 -8.63 1.61 -0.31
N LEU A 39 -7.68 1.07 -1.08
CA LEU A 39 -7.08 1.78 -2.21
C LEU A 39 -8.10 2.09 -3.31
N LYS A 40 -8.98 1.14 -3.66
CA LYS A 40 -10.08 1.41 -4.61
C LYS A 40 -11.03 2.49 -4.10
N SER A 41 -11.37 2.48 -2.81
CA SER A 41 -12.24 3.49 -2.20
C SER A 41 -11.60 4.87 -2.28
N LEU A 42 -10.31 5.00 -1.94
CA LEU A 42 -9.58 6.25 -2.05
C LEU A 42 -9.48 6.75 -3.49
N VAL A 43 -9.15 5.87 -4.43
CA VAL A 43 -9.12 6.23 -5.86
C VAL A 43 -10.48 6.76 -6.34
N ASN A 44 -11.57 6.11 -5.92
CA ASN A 44 -12.91 6.50 -6.32
C ASN A 44 -13.37 7.82 -5.67
N VAL A 45 -13.01 8.07 -4.42
CA VAL A 45 -13.37 9.31 -3.69
C VAL A 45 -12.61 10.52 -4.23
N TRP A 46 -11.31 10.35 -4.51
CA TRP A 46 -10.44 11.46 -4.87
C TRP A 46 -10.25 11.61 -6.39
N GLY A 47 -10.84 10.73 -7.20
CA GLY A 47 -10.67 10.71 -8.67
C GLY A 47 -9.20 10.55 -9.10
N GLY A 48 -8.37 10.00 -8.23
CA GLY A 48 -6.91 10.06 -8.32
C GLY A 48 -6.28 8.76 -8.80
N SER A 49 -4.94 8.74 -8.87
CA SER A 49 -4.19 7.53 -9.19
C SER A 49 -4.05 6.61 -7.98
N VAL A 50 -3.97 5.30 -8.21
CA VAL A 50 -3.67 4.28 -7.17
C VAL A 50 -2.42 4.66 -6.37
N ARG A 51 -1.40 5.21 -7.04
CA ARG A 51 -0.19 5.69 -6.37
C ARG A 51 -0.45 6.77 -5.32
N ALA A 52 -1.34 7.72 -5.61
CA ALA A 52 -1.70 8.76 -4.66
C ALA A 52 -2.49 8.15 -3.49
N ALA A 53 -3.37 7.19 -3.75
CA ALA A 53 -4.06 6.45 -2.70
C ALA A 53 -3.09 5.67 -1.81
N ILE A 54 -2.04 5.06 -2.37
CA ILE A 54 -0.97 4.37 -1.61
C ILE A 54 -0.26 5.37 -0.69
N LEU A 55 0.17 6.52 -1.21
CA LEU A 55 0.89 7.51 -0.40
C LEU A 55 0.00 8.09 0.71
N SER A 56 -1.25 8.43 0.39
CA SER A 56 -2.20 8.93 1.37
C SER A 56 -2.53 7.89 2.44
N LEU A 57 -2.76 6.64 2.06
CA LEU A 57 -3.10 5.58 3.01
C LEU A 57 -1.92 5.20 3.90
N GLU A 58 -0.70 5.14 3.35
CA GLU A 58 0.52 4.93 4.16
C GLU A 58 0.68 6.07 5.17
N SER A 59 0.56 7.33 4.73
CA SER A 59 0.66 8.49 5.63
C SER A 59 -0.42 8.48 6.72
N ASP A 60 -1.67 8.17 6.36
CA ASP A 60 -2.78 8.03 7.31
C ASP A 60 -2.49 6.94 8.36
N LEU A 61 -2.00 5.77 7.92
CA LEU A 61 -1.62 4.66 8.81
C LEU A 61 -0.37 4.93 9.65
N GLN A 62 0.52 5.83 9.21
CA GLN A 62 1.71 6.24 9.97
C GLN A 62 1.40 7.29 11.05
N HIS A 63 0.35 8.09 10.89
CA HIS A 63 0.00 9.21 11.77
C HIS A 63 -1.27 9.02 12.59
N GLY A 64 -2.09 8.01 12.28
CA GLY A 64 -3.25 7.57 13.06
C GLY A 64 -2.89 6.60 14.18
#